data_AF-A0A7J6QVV1-F1
#
_entry.id   AF-A0A7J6QVV1-F1
#
_cell.length_a   1.000
_cell.length_b   1.000
_cell.length_c   1.000
_cell.angle_alpha   90.00
_cell.angle_beta   90.00
_cell.angle_gamma   90.00
#
_symmetry.space_group_name_H-M   'P 1'
#
loop_
_entity.id
_entity.type
_entity.pdbx_description
1 polymer ?
#
loop_
_entity_poly.entity_id
_entity_poly.type
_entity_poly.pdbx_seq_one_letter_code
_entity_poly.pdbx_strand_id
1 'polypeptide(L)'
;VTADGKRCHAGLAYLNEASKRPNCSVITRAMVSRLVWEHSPDGAEKRCVGVEYIDHVGEPRYVKASREIILAMGAVGTPQVLNLSGVGDPDYLRSLSIDPVISNQNVGQNLQDHLEFYVQYLCSKPVSL
;
A
#
# COMPACT_ATOMS: atom_id res chain seq x y z
N VAL A 1 2.76 -7.85 -23.10
CA VAL A 1 1.54 -7.58 -23.89
C VAL A 1 0.90 -8.94 -24.19
N THR A 2 -0.42 -9.07 -24.18
CA THR A 2 -1.12 -10.32 -24.52
C THR A 2 -1.01 -10.61 -26.02
N ALA A 3 -1.41 -11.80 -26.46
CA ALA A 3 -1.38 -12.18 -27.88
C ALA A 3 -2.21 -11.25 -28.78
N ASP A 4 -3.25 -10.60 -28.24
CA ASP A 4 -4.11 -9.61 -28.91
C ASP A 4 -3.67 -8.15 -28.70
N GLY A 5 -2.43 -7.90 -28.25
CA GLY A 5 -1.90 -6.54 -28.17
C GLY A 5 -2.29 -5.75 -26.90
N LYS A 6 -2.97 -6.36 -25.93
CA LYS A 6 -3.38 -5.67 -24.70
C LYS A 6 -2.28 -5.64 -23.63
N ARG A 7 -2.29 -4.61 -22.78
CA ARG A 7 -1.41 -4.53 -21.61
C ARG A 7 -1.68 -5.70 -20.65
N CYS A 8 -0.65 -6.51 -20.42
CA CYS A 8 -0.70 -7.56 -19.40
C CYS A 8 -0.24 -6.98 -18.05
N HIS A 9 -1.19 -6.52 -17.25
CA HIS A 9 -0.96 -5.98 -15.91
C HIS A 9 -1.21 -7.06 -14.85
N ALA A 10 -0.74 -6.84 -13.61
CA ALA A 10 -0.82 -7.84 -12.54
C ALA A 10 -2.27 -8.28 -12.23
N GLY A 11 -3.24 -7.37 -12.33
CA GLY A 11 -4.66 -7.70 -12.17
C GLY A 11 -5.14 -8.75 -13.19
N LEU A 12 -4.87 -8.52 -14.47
CA LEU A 12 -5.16 -9.47 -15.54
C LEU A 12 -4.44 -10.81 -15.35
N ALA A 13 -3.14 -10.76 -15.05
CA ALA A 13 -2.29 -11.95 -15.00
C ALA A 13 -2.56 -12.86 -13.79
N TYR A 14 -2.91 -12.28 -12.64
CA TYR A 14 -3.00 -13.01 -11.37
C TYR A 14 -4.37 -12.89 -10.69
N LEU A 15 -4.92 -11.68 -10.61
CA LEU A 15 -6.09 -11.42 -9.76
C LEU A 15 -7.39 -11.96 -10.35
N ASN A 16 -7.61 -11.82 -11.66
CA ASN A 16 -8.86 -12.19 -12.31
C ASN A 16 -9.27 -13.66 -12.10
N GLU A 17 -8.29 -14.57 -12.13
CA GLU A 17 -8.55 -15.99 -11.85
C GLU A 17 -8.55 -16.28 -10.35
N ALA A 18 -7.68 -15.64 -9.58
CA ALA A 18 -7.61 -15.83 -8.13
C ALA A 18 -8.91 -15.39 -7.42
N SER A 19 -9.54 -14.29 -7.87
CA SER A 19 -10.75 -13.73 -7.25
C SER A 19 -11.99 -14.59 -7.41
N LYS A 20 -11.96 -15.61 -8.27
CA LYS A 20 -13.05 -16.59 -8.42
C LYS A 20 -13.02 -17.67 -7.34
N ARG A 21 -11.90 -17.80 -6.60
CA ARG A 21 -11.74 -18.83 -5.57
C ARG A 21 -12.53 -18.44 -4.31
N PRO A 22 -13.19 -19.38 -3.64
CA PRO A 22 -14.04 -19.08 -2.48
C PRO A 22 -13.26 -18.55 -1.26
N ASN A 23 -11.95 -18.76 -1.22
CA ASN A 23 -11.06 -18.29 -0.16
C ASN A 23 -10.34 -16.97 -0.50
N CYS A 24 -10.72 -16.28 -1.58
CA CYS A 24 -10.15 -15.00 -1.98
C CYS A 24 -11.25 -13.94 -2.01
N SER A 25 -11.10 -12.89 -1.21
CA SER A 25 -12.00 -11.75 -1.20
C SER A 25 -11.25 -10.50 -1.63
N VAL A 26 -11.82 -9.75 -2.56
CA VAL A 26 -11.25 -8.50 -3.07
C VAL A 26 -12.20 -7.37 -2.74
N ILE A 27 -11.73 -6.44 -1.91
CA ILE A 27 -12.47 -5.22 -1.59
C ILE A 27 -11.82 -4.09 -2.39
N THR A 28 -12.56 -3.51 -3.32
CA THR A 28 -12.09 -2.36 -4.12
C THR A 28 -12.63 -1.07 -3.53
N ARG A 29 -12.01 0.07 -3.90
CA ARG A 29 -12.36 1.39 -3.34
C ARG A 29 -12.33 1.39 -1.81
N ALA A 30 -11.29 0.75 -1.26
CA ALA A 30 -11.05 0.59 0.16
C ALA A 30 -9.65 1.12 0.46
N MET A 31 -9.56 2.36 0.93
CA MET A 31 -8.28 3.00 1.23
C MET A 31 -7.89 2.69 2.68
N VAL A 32 -6.84 1.89 2.87
CA VAL A 32 -6.32 1.60 4.22
C VAL A 32 -5.83 2.89 4.87
N SER A 33 -6.35 3.21 6.04
CA SER A 33 -6.04 4.45 6.78
C SER A 33 -5.08 4.20 7.95
N ARG A 34 -5.16 3.04 8.60
CA ARG A 34 -4.38 2.71 9.81
C ARG A 34 -4.27 1.20 10.04
N LEU A 35 -3.18 0.78 10.67
CA LEU A 35 -2.96 -0.55 11.23
C LEU A 35 -3.36 -0.60 12.71
N VAL A 36 -3.93 -1.72 13.13
CA VAL A 36 -4.41 -1.93 14.51
C VAL A 36 -3.46 -2.87 15.24
N TRP A 37 -3.06 -2.47 16.44
CA TRP A 37 -2.06 -3.15 17.26
C TRP A 37 -2.68 -3.69 18.56
N GLU A 38 -2.34 -4.91 18.92
CA GLU A 38 -2.61 -5.51 20.23
C GLU A 38 -1.28 -5.93 20.88
N HIS A 39 -1.30 -6.18 22.20
CA HIS A 39 -0.17 -6.85 22.83
C HIS A 39 -0.10 -8.30 22.37
N SER A 40 1.10 -8.79 22.05
CA SER A 40 1.31 -10.20 21.75
C SER A 40 0.93 -11.07 22.96
N PRO A 41 0.39 -12.29 22.77
CA PRO A 41 0.04 -13.20 23.86
C PRO A 41 1.21 -13.54 24.81
N ASP A 42 2.44 -13.44 24.33
CA ASP A 42 3.68 -13.63 25.10
C ASP A 42 4.18 -12.34 25.78
N GLY A 43 3.51 -11.21 25.57
CA GLY A 43 3.80 -9.92 26.18
C GLY A 43 5.06 -9.22 25.69
N ALA A 44 5.81 -9.81 24.75
CA ALA A 44 7.12 -9.31 24.34
C ALA A 44 7.03 -8.11 23.37
N GLU A 45 6.10 -8.16 22.41
CA GLU A 45 6.01 -7.18 21.32
C GLU A 45 4.56 -6.82 20.98
N LYS A 46 4.36 -5.71 20.24
CA LYS A 46 3.05 -5.40 19.66
C LYS A 46 2.82 -6.23 18.42
N ARG A 47 1.65 -6.86 18.32
CA ARG A 47 1.22 -7.63 17.16
C ARG A 47 0.23 -6.80 16.34
N CYS A 48 0.46 -6.69 15.03
CA CYS A 48 -0.52 -6.12 14.11
C CYS A 48 -1.64 -7.14 13.88
N VAL A 49 -2.88 -6.79 14.21
CA VAL A 49 -4.02 -7.70 14.22
C VAL A 49 -5.09 -7.38 13.20
N GLY A 50 -5.05 -6.18 12.61
CA GLY A 50 -6.02 -5.77 11.62
C GLY A 50 -5.67 -4.45 10.95
N VAL A 51 -6.55 -4.06 10.04
CA VAL A 51 -6.46 -2.80 9.31
C VAL A 51 -7.80 -2.07 9.37
N GLU A 52 -7.73 -0.76 9.53
CA GLU A 52 -8.84 0.15 9.27
C GLU A 52 -8.72 0.67 7.83
N TYR A 53 -9.84 0.75 7.13
CA TYR A 53 -9.92 1.34 5.81
C TYR A 53 -11.19 2.18 5.67
N ILE A 54 -11.13 3.17 4.77
CA ILE A 54 -12.29 3.96 4.37
C ILE A 54 -12.92 3.32 3.14
N ASP A 55 -14.20 2.99 3.23
CA ASP A 55 -14.94 2.38 2.13
C ASP A 55 -15.38 3.39 1.07
N HIS A 56 -16.06 2.90 0.03
CA HIS A 56 -16.53 3.70 -1.10
C HIS A 56 -17.57 4.77 -0.76
N VAL A 57 -18.21 4.72 0.42
CA VAL A 57 -19.13 5.77 0.90
C VAL A 57 -18.48 6.70 1.91
N GLY A 58 -17.18 6.51 2.21
CA GLY A 58 -16.42 7.35 3.13
C GLY A 58 -16.46 6.89 4.58
N GLU A 59 -17.02 5.70 4.86
CA GLU A 59 -17.18 5.20 6.22
C GLU A 59 -15.98 4.34 6.66
N PRO A 60 -15.54 4.45 7.93
CA PRO A 60 -14.49 3.61 8.45
C PRO A 60 -14.97 2.17 8.62
N ARG A 61 -14.14 1.23 8.19
CA ARG A 61 -14.33 -0.22 8.28
C ARG A 61 -13.09 -0.87 8.88
N TYR A 62 -13.28 -2.01 9.52
CA TYR A 62 -12.20 -2.77 10.13
C TYR A 62 -12.18 -4.21 9.61
N VAL A 63 -10.97 -4.73 9.35
CA VAL A 63 -10.74 -6.14 8.99
C VAL A 63 -9.66 -6.71 9.89
N LYS A 64 -9.99 -7.82 10.56
CA LYS A 64 -9.05 -8.59 11.39
C LYS A 64 -8.28 -9.60 10.54
N ALA A 65 -6.99 -9.73 10.78
CA ALA A 65 -6.14 -10.78 10.21
C ALA A 65 -5.80 -11.83 11.26
N SER A 66 -6.01 -13.11 10.93
CA SER A 66 -5.69 -14.21 11.85
C SER A 66 -4.21 -14.57 11.90
N ARG A 67 -3.45 -14.29 10.83
CA ARG A 67 -2.03 -14.64 10.70
C ARG A 67 -1.17 -13.42 10.53
N GLU A 68 -1.22 -12.80 9.35
CA GLU A 68 -0.30 -11.76 8.92
C GLU A 68 -1.03 -10.69 8.11
N ILE A 69 -0.44 -9.51 8.07
CA ILE A 69 -0.85 -8.39 7.23
C ILE A 69 0.34 -8.04 6.34
N ILE A 70 0.13 -8.09 5.03
CA ILE A 70 1.16 -7.79 4.03
C ILE A 70 0.85 -6.43 3.42
N LEU A 71 1.75 -5.46 3.59
CA LEU A 71 1.63 -4.16 2.96
C LEU A 71 2.19 -4.21 1.54
N ALA A 72 1.34 -3.86 0.57
CA ALA A 72 1.68 -3.80 -0.85
C ALA A 72 1.18 -2.50 -1.51
N MET A 73 1.17 -1.39 -0.75
CA MET A 73 0.64 -0.09 -1.18
C MET A 73 1.65 0.75 -1.99
N GLY A 74 2.73 0.13 -2.47
CA GLY A 74 3.81 0.79 -3.23
C GLY A 74 4.73 1.66 -2.37
N ALA A 75 5.71 2.28 -3.03
CA ALA A 75 6.76 3.07 -2.38
C ALA A 75 6.28 4.35 -1.69
N VAL A 76 5.07 4.83 -2.03
CA VAL A 76 4.46 6.03 -1.44
C VAL A 76 3.44 5.67 -0.37
N GLY A 77 2.50 4.78 -0.67
CA GLY A 77 1.42 4.44 0.25
C GLY A 77 1.87 3.63 1.47
N THR A 78 2.86 2.75 1.30
CA THR A 78 3.37 1.90 2.39
C THR A 78 4.01 2.70 3.53
N PRO A 79 5.00 3.59 3.29
CA PRO A 79 5.55 4.39 4.38
C PRO A 79 4.54 5.37 4.99
N GLN A 80 3.56 5.85 4.21
CA GLN A 80 2.49 6.69 4.73
C GLN A 80 1.65 5.93 5.78
N VAL A 81 1.13 4.75 5.44
CA VAL A 81 0.29 3.99 6.38
C VAL A 81 1.08 3.52 7.60
N LEU A 82 2.36 3.19 7.44
CA LEU A 82 3.24 2.86 8.57
C LEU A 82 3.34 4.03 9.55
N ASN A 83 3.63 5.24 9.05
CA ASN A 83 3.70 6.44 9.88
C ASN A 83 2.36 6.72 10.58
N LEU A 84 1.23 6.69 9.84
CA LEU A 84 -0.13 6.89 10.40
C LEU A 84 -0.52 5.86 11.46
N SER A 85 0.20 4.74 11.51
CA SER A 85 -0.01 3.64 12.44
C SER A 85 1.04 3.58 13.55
N GLY A 86 1.88 4.60 13.69
CA GLY A 86 2.89 4.69 14.74
C GLY A 86 4.18 3.92 14.44
N VAL A 87 4.45 3.52 13.19
CA VAL A 87 5.72 2.89 12.79
C VAL A 87 6.53 3.90 11.98
N GLY A 88 7.56 4.49 12.59
CA GLY A 88 8.29 5.60 11.99
C GLY A 88 9.28 6.26 12.94
N ASP A 89 9.81 7.42 12.54
CA ASP A 89 10.64 8.27 13.41
C ASP A 89 9.80 8.77 14.60
N PRO A 90 10.12 8.39 15.85
CA PRO A 90 9.34 8.77 17.02
C PRO A 90 9.13 10.28 17.18
N ASP A 91 10.10 11.11 16.82
CA ASP A 91 10.00 12.56 17.02
C ASP A 91 9.11 13.21 15.96
N TYR A 92 9.25 12.75 14.70
CA TYR A 92 8.33 13.12 13.63
C TYR A 92 6.89 12.69 13.94
N LEU A 93 6.69 11.44 14.39
CA LEU A 93 5.36 10.93 14.76
C LEU A 93 4.73 11.75 15.89
N ARG A 94 5.48 12.04 16.96
CA ARG A 94 4.99 12.87 18.07
C ARG A 94 4.65 14.29 17.64
N SER A 95 5.41 14.87 16.70
CA SER A 95 5.09 16.20 16.13
C SER A 95 3.73 16.26 15.43
N LEU A 96 3.22 15.10 15.00
CA LEU A 96 1.92 14.92 14.36
C LEU A 96 0.85 14.36 15.32
N SER A 97 1.13 14.33 16.62
CA SER A 97 0.26 13.73 17.64
C SER A 97 -0.06 12.25 17.39
N ILE A 98 0.91 11.51 16.86
CA ILE A 98 0.83 10.05 16.66
C ILE A 98 1.74 9.38 17.69
N ASP A 99 1.17 8.46 18.47
CA ASP A 99 1.92 7.67 19.45
C ASP A 99 2.83 6.65 18.74
N PRO A 100 4.16 6.70 18.96
CA PRO A 100 5.07 5.72 18.39
C PRO A 100 4.80 4.32 18.96
N VAL A 101 4.62 3.36 18.05
CA VAL A 101 4.45 1.93 18.31
C VAL A 101 5.76 1.18 18.07
N ILE A 102 6.41 1.43 16.94
CA ILE A 102 7.72 0.88 16.58
C ILE A 102 8.60 2.04 16.09
N SER A 103 9.75 2.22 16.72
CA SER A 103 10.74 3.22 16.31
C SER A 103 11.50 2.75 15.08
N ASN A 104 11.31 3.43 13.95
CA ASN A 104 12.09 3.21 12.73
C ASN A 104 12.21 4.49 11.90
N GLN A 105 13.36 5.16 12.04
CA GLN A 105 13.63 6.44 11.35
C GLN A 105 13.75 6.30 9.83
N ASN A 106 13.86 5.08 9.29
CA ASN A 106 14.00 4.86 7.85
C ASN A 106 12.65 4.83 7.12
N VAL A 107 11.52 4.79 7.83
CA VAL A 107 10.19 4.77 7.19
C VAL A 107 9.95 6.07 6.42
N GLY A 108 9.74 5.95 5.12
CA GLY A 108 9.53 7.08 4.22
C GLY A 108 10.81 7.79 3.77
N GLN A 109 11.97 7.32 4.23
CA GLN A 109 13.27 7.84 3.80
C GLN A 109 13.80 7.06 2.59
N ASN A 110 14.90 7.55 2.01
CA ASN A 110 15.59 6.91 0.88
C ASN A 110 14.68 6.65 -0.34
N LEU A 111 13.75 7.57 -0.62
CA LEU A 111 13.00 7.56 -1.88
C LEU A 111 13.97 7.80 -3.03
N GLN A 112 13.91 6.92 -4.03
CA GLN A 112 14.68 7.02 -5.26
C GLN A 112 13.71 6.89 -6.42
N ASP A 113 13.94 7.70 -7.45
CA ASP A 113 13.18 7.67 -8.69
C ASP A 113 14.09 8.03 -9.86
N HIS A 114 13.64 7.75 -11.07
CA HIS A 114 14.35 8.12 -12.28
C HIS A 114 13.89 9.50 -12.74
N LEU A 115 14.80 10.46 -12.71
CA LEU A 115 14.56 11.77 -13.33
C LEU A 115 14.43 11.61 -14.84
N GLU A 116 13.40 12.21 -15.41
CA GLU A 116 13.13 12.17 -16.85
C GLU A 116 13.17 13.60 -17.44
N PHE A 117 13.78 13.73 -18.62
CA PHE A 117 13.70 14.93 -19.44
C PHE A 117 13.35 14.55 -20.86
N TYR A 118 12.58 15.41 -21.53
CA TYR A 118 12.12 15.15 -22.89
C TYR A 118 12.80 16.09 -23.88
N VAL A 119 13.27 15.52 -24.99
CA VAL A 119 13.64 16.28 -26.19
C VAL A 119 12.67 15.89 -27.28
N GLN A 120 11.94 16.86 -27.79
CA GLN A 120 10.90 16.64 -28.79
C GLN A 120 11.31 17.26 -30.12
N TYR A 121 11.04 16.55 -31.22
CA TYR A 121 11.34 16.98 -32.58
C TYR A 121 10.09 16.86 -33.44
N LEU A 122 10.00 17.74 -34.45
CA LEU A 122 8.98 17.61 -35.49
C LEU A 122 9.27 16.40 -36.36
N CYS A 123 8.28 15.53 -36.58
CA CYS A 123 8.40 14.42 -37.53
C CYS A 123 8.12 14.92 -38.96
N SER A 124 9.03 14.65 -39.90
CA SER A 124 8.90 15.07 -41.30
C SER A 124 7.95 14.21 -42.13
N LYS A 125 7.50 13.08 -41.59
CA LYS A 125 6.52 12.14 -42.18
C LYS A 125 5.58 11.67 -41.06
N PRO A 126 4.36 11.23 -41.38
CA PRO A 126 3.45 10.64 -40.39
C PRO A 126 4.11 9.46 -39.66
N VAL A 127 3.97 9.43 -38.33
CA VAL A 127 4.40 8.29 -37.52
C VAL A 127 3.19 7.39 -37.32
N SER A 128 3.30 6.12 -37.73
CA SER A 128 2.35 5.08 -37.34
C SER A 128 2.80 4.48 -36.01
N LEU A 129 1.96 4.62 -34.98
CA LEU A 129 2.07 3.94 -33.68
C LEU A 129 1.28 2.62 -33.70
#